data_AF-A0A4U6D0V7-F1
#
_entry.id   AF-A0A4U6D0V7-F1
#
_cell.length_a   1.000
_cell.length_b   1.000
_cell.length_c   1.000
_cell.angle_alpha   90.00
_cell.angle_beta   90.00
_cell.angle_gamma   90.00
#
_symmetry.space_group_name_H-M   'P 1'
#
loop_
_entity.id
_entity.type
_entity.pdbx_description
1 polymer ?
#
loop_
_entity_poly.entity_id
_entity_poly.type
_entity_poly.pdbx_seq_one_letter_code
_entity_poly.pdbx_strand_id
1 'polypeptide(L)'
;MSGTSKRIHSLDYLRGLAACGIMFYHFHLLSFGEVDSANPLAKIKIYAVAIFFILSGLTLFRVYNNKLSVDNVKIFYFKRILRILPLLWFVTILTLLLNFQTEPVNLKKIITNFTILPGILKPEVYIANGAWSIGNECGFYVLFPLLLILANKNSIYLWLSFLIAIIPFCIYTYIVLDPTIPLGLQWRHYVSPFAQFLFFIIGMLLGTIKTPSVLICKLAPFASIILAAIIIFYPISGEPIVLTVGNQRIIFTLLTTLLCYFMYIGDFSFLHSSIANSLTFLGEISYSVYLLHPIIFECFKMTINPSSHREKIIVIVLSVLVTPIASYIVYNYFEKYFINLMPAKQKVMTKIPV
;
A
#
# COMPACT_ATOMS: atom_id res chain seq x y z
N MET A 1 -21.34 -21.91 13.21
CA MET A 1 -20.66 -22.05 11.90
C MET A 1 -19.36 -21.25 11.94
N SER A 2 -18.22 -21.91 12.18
CA SER A 2 -16.90 -21.26 12.18
C SER A 2 -16.48 -20.93 10.75
N GLY A 3 -16.96 -19.81 10.23
CA GLY A 3 -16.59 -19.30 8.91
C GLY A 3 -15.12 -18.88 8.89
N THR A 4 -14.24 -19.75 8.40
CA THR A 4 -12.96 -19.34 7.84
C THR A 4 -13.27 -18.38 6.69
N SER A 5 -12.88 -17.10 6.81
CA SER A 5 -13.09 -16.17 5.70
C SER A 5 -12.26 -16.67 4.52
N LYS A 6 -12.93 -17.04 3.42
CA LYS A 6 -12.26 -17.46 2.18
C LYS A 6 -11.38 -16.30 1.70
N ARG A 7 -10.11 -16.60 1.39
CA ARG A 7 -9.17 -15.62 0.82
C ARG A 7 -9.73 -15.06 -0.49
N ILE A 8 -9.64 -13.75 -0.68
CA ILE A 8 -10.19 -13.05 -1.84
C ILE A 8 -9.03 -12.73 -2.79
N HIS A 9 -8.77 -13.64 -3.72
CA HIS A 9 -7.61 -13.58 -4.64
C HIS A 9 -7.56 -12.29 -5.47
N SER A 10 -8.72 -11.74 -5.85
CA SER A 10 -8.78 -10.49 -6.62
C SER A 10 -8.14 -9.30 -5.91
N LEU A 11 -8.18 -9.26 -4.57
CA LEU A 11 -7.47 -8.23 -3.80
C LEU A 11 -5.96 -8.39 -3.89
N ASP A 12 -5.46 -9.62 -3.97
CA ASP A 12 -4.04 -9.91 -4.16
C ASP A 12 -3.59 -9.53 -5.57
N TYR A 13 -4.44 -9.73 -6.59
CA TYR A 13 -4.18 -9.25 -7.95
C TYR A 13 -3.94 -7.75 -7.95
N LEU A 14 -4.85 -7.00 -7.30
CA LEU A 14 -4.77 -5.55 -7.24
C LEU A 14 -3.52 -5.08 -6.49
N ARG A 15 -3.16 -5.73 -5.36
CA ARG A 15 -1.92 -5.44 -4.61
C ARG A 15 -0.66 -5.66 -5.43
N GLY A 16 -0.58 -6.80 -6.12
CA GLY A 16 0.57 -7.14 -6.96
C GLY A 16 0.76 -6.12 -8.07
N LEU A 17 -0.32 -5.78 -8.78
CA LEU A 17 -0.31 -4.76 -9.82
C LEU A 17 0.06 -3.37 -9.27
N ALA A 18 -0.48 -2.99 -8.11
CA ALA A 18 -0.15 -1.73 -7.45
C ALA A 18 1.33 -1.64 -7.05
N ALA A 19 1.90 -2.70 -6.45
CA ALA A 19 3.33 -2.75 -6.10
C ALA A 19 4.23 -2.63 -7.33
N CYS A 20 3.93 -3.39 -8.39
CA CYS A 20 4.68 -3.31 -9.65
C CYS A 20 4.56 -1.91 -10.29
N GLY A 21 3.37 -1.31 -10.27
CA GLY A 21 3.15 0.04 -10.78
C GLY A 21 4.01 1.10 -10.07
N ILE A 22 4.09 1.03 -8.73
CA ILE A 22 4.95 1.92 -7.94
C ILE A 22 6.43 1.69 -8.27
N MET A 23 6.84 0.43 -8.39
CA MET A 23 8.21 0.06 -8.79
C MET A 23 8.57 0.68 -10.15
N PHE A 24 7.73 0.52 -11.17
CA PHE A 24 7.97 1.10 -12.49
C PHE A 24 8.07 2.62 -12.44
N TYR A 25 7.20 3.28 -11.68
CA TYR A 25 7.28 4.71 -11.49
C TYR A 25 8.60 5.13 -10.83
N HIS A 26 9.04 4.48 -9.76
CA HIS A 26 10.31 4.85 -9.11
C HIS A 26 11.52 4.62 -10.00
N PHE A 27 11.53 3.54 -10.79
CA PHE A 27 12.61 3.30 -11.75
C PHE A 27 12.68 4.36 -12.84
N HIS A 28 11.52 4.83 -13.32
CA HIS A 28 11.46 5.98 -14.20
C HIS A 28 11.94 7.25 -13.50
N LEU A 29 11.41 7.57 -12.31
CA LEU A 29 11.77 8.75 -11.52
C LEU A 29 13.28 8.85 -11.32
N LEU A 30 13.93 7.77 -10.89
CA LEU A 30 15.35 7.73 -10.58
C LEU A 30 16.24 7.79 -11.83
N SER A 31 15.71 7.47 -13.01
CA SER A 31 16.46 7.46 -14.27
C SER A 31 16.27 8.73 -15.11
N PHE A 32 15.03 9.22 -15.16
CA PHE A 32 14.56 10.23 -16.10
C PHE A 32 13.89 11.44 -15.43
N GLY A 33 13.66 11.40 -14.12
CA GLY A 33 12.98 12.45 -13.37
C GLY A 33 11.47 12.29 -13.32
N GLU A 34 10.81 13.32 -12.77
CA GLU A 34 9.36 13.36 -12.63
C GLU A 34 8.64 13.36 -13.98
N VAL A 35 7.40 12.88 -13.96
CA VAL A 35 6.53 12.84 -15.14
C VAL A 35 5.33 13.75 -14.95
N ASP A 36 4.85 14.30 -16.05
CA ASP A 36 3.60 15.08 -16.08
C ASP A 36 2.41 14.24 -15.58
N SER A 37 1.41 14.90 -15.00
CA SER A 37 0.16 14.27 -14.54
C SER A 37 -0.61 13.55 -15.65
N ALA A 38 -0.39 13.90 -16.92
CA ALA A 38 -0.92 13.19 -18.09
C ALA A 38 -0.36 11.77 -18.20
N ASN A 39 0.87 11.54 -17.74
CA ASN A 39 1.49 10.23 -17.77
C ASN A 39 0.76 9.26 -16.81
N PRO A 40 0.43 8.04 -17.24
CA PRO A 40 -0.15 7.00 -16.38
C PRO A 40 0.64 6.76 -15.09
N LEU A 41 1.98 6.81 -15.14
CA LEU A 41 2.85 6.55 -13.99
C LEU A 41 2.65 7.58 -12.86
N ALA A 42 2.35 8.84 -13.18
CA ALA A 42 2.07 9.87 -12.18
C ALA A 42 0.84 9.51 -11.33
N LYS A 43 -0.21 9.02 -11.98
CA LYS A 43 -1.47 8.62 -11.35
C LYS A 43 -1.29 7.34 -10.53
N ILE A 44 -0.56 6.38 -11.10
CA ILE A 44 -0.23 5.10 -10.44
C ILE A 44 0.56 5.35 -9.16
N LYS A 45 1.60 6.19 -9.15
CA LYS A 45 2.39 6.53 -7.94
C LYS A 45 1.51 6.87 -6.74
N ILE A 46 0.51 7.73 -6.96
CA ILE A 46 -0.29 8.33 -5.89
C ILE A 46 -1.39 7.35 -5.47
N TYR A 47 -2.15 6.85 -6.44
CA TYR A 47 -3.36 6.08 -6.16
C TYR A 47 -3.10 4.59 -5.94
N ALA A 48 -1.96 4.04 -6.38
CA ALA A 48 -1.54 2.70 -5.96
C ALA A 48 -1.26 2.61 -4.45
N VAL A 49 -0.71 3.68 -3.84
CA VAL A 49 -0.54 3.73 -2.38
C VAL A 49 -1.89 3.84 -1.67
N ALA A 50 -2.83 4.63 -2.21
CA ALA A 50 -4.20 4.69 -1.70
C ALA A 50 -4.91 3.33 -1.76
N ILE A 51 -4.69 2.55 -2.83
CA ILE A 51 -5.15 1.15 -2.93
C ILE A 51 -4.65 0.32 -1.75
N PHE A 52 -3.34 0.39 -1.41
CA PHE A 52 -2.83 -0.35 -0.26
C PHE A 52 -3.56 0.00 1.03
N PHE A 53 -3.78 1.29 1.31
CA PHE A 53 -4.53 1.71 2.51
C PHE A 53 -5.98 1.22 2.52
N ILE A 54 -6.71 1.32 1.40
CA ILE A 54 -8.08 0.80 1.28
C ILE A 54 -8.10 -0.71 1.49
N LEU A 55 -7.22 -1.44 0.82
CA LEU A 55 -7.17 -2.90 0.92
C LEU A 55 -6.78 -3.37 2.32
N SER A 56 -5.93 -2.63 3.02
CA SER A 56 -5.56 -2.93 4.41
C SER A 56 -6.75 -2.76 5.35
N GLY A 57 -7.50 -1.66 5.27
CA GLY A 57 -8.72 -1.47 6.04
C GLY A 57 -9.78 -2.53 5.74
N LEU A 58 -9.99 -2.83 4.45
CA LEU A 58 -10.95 -3.83 3.96
C LEU A 58 -10.62 -5.24 4.47
N THR A 59 -9.39 -5.70 4.24
CA THR A 59 -9.01 -7.07 4.61
C THR A 59 -8.96 -7.25 6.12
N LEU A 60 -8.44 -6.28 6.86
CA LEU A 60 -8.46 -6.35 8.33
C LEU A 60 -9.89 -6.39 8.86
N PHE A 61 -10.79 -5.54 8.36
CA PHE A 61 -12.19 -5.58 8.75
C PHE A 61 -12.78 -6.97 8.47
N ARG A 62 -12.62 -7.53 7.27
CA ARG A 62 -13.17 -8.85 6.91
C ARG A 62 -12.61 -10.01 7.74
N VAL A 63 -11.32 -9.97 8.07
CA VAL A 63 -10.68 -11.02 8.88
C VAL A 63 -11.11 -10.94 10.34
N TYR A 64 -11.26 -9.74 10.91
CA TYR A 64 -11.41 -9.53 12.35
C TYR A 64 -12.83 -9.14 12.80
N ASN A 65 -13.73 -8.77 11.89
CA ASN A 65 -15.12 -8.43 12.20
C ASN A 65 -15.79 -9.55 13.01
N ASN A 66 -16.42 -9.19 14.13
CA ASN A 66 -16.99 -10.11 15.13
C ASN A 66 -16.03 -11.17 15.72
N LYS A 67 -14.71 -11.05 15.50
CA LYS A 67 -13.68 -11.97 16.03
C LYS A 67 -12.67 -11.28 16.95
N LEU A 68 -12.45 -9.98 16.77
CA LEU A 68 -11.57 -9.20 17.64
C LEU A 68 -12.28 -8.79 18.93
N SER A 69 -11.63 -9.05 20.06
CA SER A 69 -12.07 -8.66 21.40
C SER A 69 -10.88 -8.06 22.16
N VAL A 70 -11.16 -7.38 23.27
CA VAL A 70 -10.12 -6.79 24.15
C VAL A 70 -9.05 -7.83 24.54
N ASP A 71 -9.47 -9.08 24.76
CA ASP A 71 -8.58 -10.17 25.18
C ASP A 71 -7.57 -10.59 24.11
N ASN A 72 -7.91 -10.43 22.82
CA ASN A 72 -7.07 -10.88 21.71
C ASN A 72 -6.42 -9.75 20.90
N VAL A 73 -6.60 -8.48 21.30
CA VAL A 73 -5.92 -7.31 20.69
C VAL A 73 -4.39 -7.46 20.72
N LYS A 74 -3.83 -8.00 21.82
CA LYS A 74 -2.37 -8.24 21.91
C LYS A 74 -1.87 -9.18 20.81
N ILE A 75 -2.66 -10.21 20.48
CA ILE A 75 -2.34 -11.17 19.41
C ILE A 75 -2.41 -10.48 18.05
N PHE A 76 -3.38 -9.58 17.85
CA PHE A 76 -3.45 -8.76 16.64
C PHE A 76 -2.17 -7.95 16.43
N TYR A 77 -1.73 -7.18 17.43
CA TYR A 77 -0.52 -6.36 17.32
C TYR A 77 0.73 -7.20 17.08
N PHE A 78 0.89 -8.30 17.81
CA PHE A 78 2.02 -9.20 17.64
C PHE A 78 2.10 -9.75 16.20
N LYS A 79 0.95 -10.15 15.62
CA LYS A 79 0.87 -10.59 14.22
C LYS A 79 1.26 -9.49 13.23
N ARG A 80 0.89 -8.24 13.49
CA ARG A 80 1.23 -7.11 12.62
C ARG A 80 2.72 -6.79 12.71
N ILE A 81 3.29 -6.82 13.92
CA ILE A 81 4.72 -6.64 14.15
C ILE A 81 5.53 -7.67 13.37
N LEU A 82 5.22 -8.97 13.52
CA LEU A 82 5.93 -10.04 12.82
C LEU A 82 5.78 -10.00 11.29
N ARG A 83 4.66 -9.45 10.79
CA ARG A 83 4.42 -9.29 9.34
C ARG A 83 5.25 -8.15 8.74
N ILE A 84 5.43 -7.04 9.46
CA ILE A 84 5.93 -5.78 8.91
C ILE A 84 7.36 -5.49 9.36
N LEU A 85 7.60 -5.42 10.68
CA LEU A 85 8.84 -4.87 11.20
C LEU A 85 10.11 -5.63 10.78
N PRO A 86 10.14 -6.98 10.75
CA PRO A 86 11.35 -7.69 10.35
C PRO A 86 11.88 -7.28 8.98
N LEU A 87 11.00 -7.20 7.97
CA LEU A 87 11.43 -6.85 6.61
C LEU A 87 11.77 -5.37 6.51
N LEU A 88 11.00 -4.49 7.16
CA LEU A 88 11.33 -3.07 7.22
C LEU A 88 12.71 -2.83 7.84
N TRP A 89 13.03 -3.51 8.94
CA TRP A 89 14.35 -3.45 9.58
C TRP A 89 15.44 -3.99 8.66
N PHE A 90 15.21 -5.15 8.03
CA PHE A 90 16.16 -5.73 7.08
C PHE A 90 16.51 -4.75 5.95
N VAL A 91 15.50 -4.16 5.31
CA VAL A 91 15.65 -3.19 4.21
C VAL A 91 16.33 -1.91 4.70
N THR A 92 15.99 -1.43 5.89
CA THR A 92 16.65 -0.27 6.52
C THR A 92 18.14 -0.52 6.77
N ILE A 93 18.49 -1.68 7.32
CA ILE A 93 19.89 -2.09 7.53
C ILE A 93 20.63 -2.15 6.20
N LEU A 94 20.03 -2.80 5.19
CA LEU A 94 20.65 -2.92 3.88
C LEU A 94 20.89 -1.55 3.22
N THR A 95 19.94 -0.62 3.39
CA THR A 95 20.07 0.76 2.89
C THR A 95 21.21 1.51 3.60
N LEU A 96 21.41 1.29 4.90
CA LEU A 96 22.52 1.85 5.68
C LEU A 96 23.87 1.26 5.27
N LEU A 97 23.94 -0.07 5.13
CA LEU A 97 25.20 -0.76 4.78
C LEU A 97 25.69 -0.40 3.38
N LEU A 98 24.78 -0.23 2.43
CA LEU A 98 25.12 0.13 1.06
C LEU A 98 25.37 1.65 0.89
N ASN A 99 25.27 2.43 1.98
CA ASN A 99 25.50 3.87 2.01
C ASN A 99 24.72 4.63 0.93
N PHE A 100 23.46 4.24 0.71
CA PHE A 100 22.58 4.89 -0.27
C PHE A 100 22.09 6.27 0.17
N GLN A 101 22.52 6.78 1.33
CA GLN A 101 22.10 8.07 1.82
C GLN A 101 22.95 9.20 1.24
N THR A 102 22.29 10.24 0.76
CA THR A 102 22.93 11.48 0.32
C THR A 102 23.32 12.38 1.48
N GLU A 103 22.70 12.20 2.65
CA GLU A 103 22.93 12.98 3.86
C GLU A 103 23.43 12.12 5.02
N PRO A 104 24.27 12.67 5.90
CA PRO A 104 24.76 11.95 7.07
C PRO A 104 23.60 11.54 8.00
N VAL A 105 23.53 10.24 8.30
CA VAL A 105 22.51 9.68 9.19
C VAL A 105 22.99 9.75 10.63
N ASN A 106 22.32 10.54 11.47
CA ASN A 106 22.61 10.57 12.90
C ASN A 106 21.97 9.39 13.65
N LEU A 107 22.52 9.07 14.83
CA LEU A 107 22.05 7.97 15.67
C LEU A 107 20.56 8.08 16.03
N LYS A 108 20.07 9.31 16.24
CA LYS A 108 18.64 9.57 16.51
C LYS A 108 17.75 9.11 15.35
N LYS A 109 18.11 9.43 14.11
CA LYS A 109 17.38 9.03 12.89
C LYS A 109 17.38 7.51 12.73
N ILE A 110 18.51 6.85 13.01
CA ILE A 110 18.61 5.39 13.03
C ILE A 110 17.63 4.81 14.04
N ILE A 111 17.76 5.18 15.32
CA ILE A 111 16.91 4.64 16.40
C ILE A 111 15.43 4.84 16.07
N THR A 112 15.03 6.03 15.61
CA THR A 112 13.63 6.27 15.25
C THR A 112 13.16 5.40 14.08
N ASN A 113 14.00 5.10 13.09
CA ASN A 113 13.64 4.25 11.94
C ASN A 113 13.50 2.76 12.28
N PHE A 114 14.08 2.31 13.40
CA PHE A 114 13.80 0.98 13.95
C PHE A 114 12.49 0.93 14.76
N THR A 115 11.79 2.06 14.88
CA THR A 115 10.44 2.14 15.45
C THR A 115 9.42 2.55 14.38
N ILE A 116 8.13 2.37 14.66
CA ILE A 116 7.04 2.88 13.81
C ILE A 116 6.83 4.40 13.91
N LEU A 117 7.54 5.06 14.84
CA LEU A 117 7.32 6.44 15.25
C LEU A 117 7.45 7.47 14.11
N PRO A 118 8.39 7.34 13.16
CA PRO A 118 8.47 8.27 12.03
C PRO A 118 7.16 8.27 11.24
N GLY A 119 6.51 7.12 11.06
CA GLY A 119 5.23 7.03 10.34
C GLY A 119 4.08 7.82 10.96
N ILE A 120 4.16 8.08 12.27
CA ILE A 120 3.12 8.80 12.99
C ILE A 120 3.47 10.29 13.11
N LEU A 121 4.74 10.61 13.39
CA LEU A 121 5.15 11.96 13.77
C LEU A 121 5.92 12.73 12.69
N LYS A 122 6.72 12.03 11.87
CA LYS A 122 7.61 12.61 10.84
C LYS A 122 7.81 11.63 9.67
N PRO A 123 6.75 11.32 8.90
CA PRO A 123 6.77 10.27 7.88
C PRO A 123 7.76 10.55 6.75
N GLU A 124 8.24 11.78 6.60
CA GLU A 124 9.27 12.19 5.65
C GLU A 124 10.69 11.73 6.02
N VAL A 125 10.92 11.23 7.25
CA VAL A 125 12.28 10.97 7.79
C VAL A 125 12.73 9.50 7.63
N TYR A 126 12.00 8.69 6.87
CA TYR A 126 12.38 7.29 6.67
C TYR A 126 13.69 7.15 5.89
N ILE A 127 14.51 6.19 6.30
CA ILE A 127 15.78 5.84 5.64
C ILE A 127 15.52 4.99 4.40
N ALA A 128 14.64 4.00 4.52
CA ALA A 128 14.21 3.18 3.39
C ALA A 128 13.22 3.96 2.51
N ASN A 129 13.54 4.13 1.22
CA ASN A 129 12.69 4.81 0.26
C ASN A 129 11.30 4.14 0.19
N GLY A 130 10.23 4.94 0.29
CA GLY A 130 8.86 4.45 0.29
C GLY A 130 8.33 3.95 1.65
N ALA A 131 9.16 3.78 2.68
CA ALA A 131 8.72 3.22 3.96
C ALA A 131 7.71 4.09 4.74
N TRP A 132 7.52 5.35 4.34
CA TRP A 132 6.51 6.25 4.91
C TRP A 132 5.10 5.67 4.89
N SER A 133 4.72 4.98 3.81
CA SER A 133 3.37 4.42 3.66
C SER A 133 3.14 3.27 4.66
N ILE A 134 4.15 2.43 4.85
CA ILE A 134 4.17 1.34 5.85
C ILE A 134 4.13 1.91 7.27
N GLY A 135 4.82 3.03 7.49
CA GLY A 135 4.74 3.79 8.73
C GLY A 135 3.33 4.28 9.05
N ASN A 136 2.67 4.91 8.07
CA ASN A 136 1.28 5.36 8.20
C ASN A 136 0.36 4.18 8.50
N GLU A 137 0.53 3.08 7.76
CA GLU A 137 -0.25 1.86 7.95
C GLU A 137 -0.10 1.29 9.37
N CYS A 138 1.13 1.26 9.92
CA CYS A 138 1.36 0.89 11.32
C CYS A 138 0.60 1.81 12.28
N GLY A 139 0.58 3.12 12.02
CA GLY A 139 -0.23 4.08 12.79
C GLY A 139 -1.73 3.77 12.71
N PHE A 140 -2.23 3.42 11.53
CA PHE A 140 -3.64 3.03 11.34
C PHE A 140 -3.97 1.75 12.09
N TYR A 141 -3.03 0.81 12.16
CA TYR A 141 -3.20 -0.44 12.89
C TYR A 141 -3.29 -0.23 14.40
N VAL A 142 -2.64 0.81 14.96
CA VAL A 142 -2.81 1.18 16.38
C VAL A 142 -4.26 1.59 16.65
N LEU A 143 -4.92 2.30 15.72
CA LEU A 143 -6.30 2.72 15.87
C LEU A 143 -7.30 1.60 15.55
N PHE A 144 -6.92 0.66 14.68
CA PHE A 144 -7.83 -0.35 14.12
C PHE A 144 -8.61 -1.16 15.17
N PRO A 145 -8.01 -1.73 16.24
CA PRO A 145 -8.78 -2.47 17.24
C PRO A 145 -9.88 -1.66 17.90
N LEU A 146 -9.60 -0.40 18.26
CA LEU A 146 -10.58 0.50 18.84
C LEU A 146 -11.73 0.76 17.86
N LEU A 147 -11.39 1.13 16.62
CA LEU A 147 -12.37 1.39 15.56
C LEU A 147 -13.28 0.19 15.31
N LEU A 148 -12.70 -1.01 15.23
CA LEU A 148 -13.46 -2.23 14.97
C LEU A 148 -14.35 -2.63 16.15
N ILE A 149 -13.85 -2.53 17.39
CA ILE A 149 -14.65 -2.83 18.59
C ILE A 149 -15.86 -1.88 18.68
N LEU A 150 -15.66 -0.60 18.39
CA LEU A 150 -16.76 0.36 18.34
C LEU A 150 -17.72 0.05 17.18
N ALA A 151 -17.22 -0.22 15.98
CA ALA A 151 -18.04 -0.58 14.83
C ALA A 151 -18.89 -1.85 15.08
N ASN A 152 -18.35 -2.85 15.78
CA ASN A 152 -19.07 -4.06 16.16
C ASN A 152 -20.17 -3.81 17.20
N LYS A 153 -20.01 -2.81 18.06
CA LYS A 153 -21.08 -2.38 18.99
C LYS A 153 -22.21 -1.70 18.24
N ASN A 154 -21.88 -0.78 17.33
CA ASN A 154 -22.84 -0.09 16.49
C ASN A 154 -22.13 0.45 15.24
N SER A 155 -22.70 0.17 14.05
CA SER A 155 -22.14 0.62 12.78
C SER A 155 -22.04 2.14 12.66
N ILE A 156 -22.82 2.90 13.45
CA ILE A 156 -22.74 4.37 13.48
C ILE A 156 -21.34 4.87 13.83
N TYR A 157 -20.60 4.16 14.69
CA TYR A 157 -19.25 4.59 15.07
C TYR A 157 -18.25 4.51 13.92
N LEU A 158 -18.46 3.61 12.96
CA LEU A 158 -17.65 3.56 11.75
C LEU A 158 -17.94 4.73 10.83
N TRP A 159 -19.21 5.12 10.69
CA TRP A 159 -19.60 6.33 9.95
C TRP A 159 -19.12 7.61 10.61
N LEU A 160 -19.18 7.71 11.94
CA LEU A 160 -18.59 8.83 12.68
C LEU A 160 -17.07 8.89 12.48
N SER A 161 -16.39 7.74 12.47
CA SER A 161 -14.95 7.67 12.17
C SER A 161 -14.64 8.15 10.75
N PHE A 162 -15.51 7.85 9.78
CA PHE A 162 -15.41 8.38 8.41
C PHE A 162 -15.60 9.89 8.37
N LEU A 163 -16.61 10.43 9.05
CA LEU A 163 -16.83 11.87 9.17
C LEU A 163 -15.68 12.59 9.89
N ILE A 164 -15.03 11.95 10.86
CA ILE A 164 -13.83 12.50 11.49
C ILE A 164 -12.65 12.47 10.53
N ALA A 165 -12.47 11.39 9.76
CA ALA A 165 -11.35 11.23 8.83
C ALA A 165 -11.48 12.11 7.57
N ILE A 166 -12.70 12.46 7.14
CA ILE A 166 -12.91 13.30 5.96
C ILE A 166 -12.47 14.76 6.20
N ILE A 167 -12.56 15.25 7.45
CA ILE A 167 -12.16 16.61 7.82
C ILE A 167 -10.68 16.88 7.52
N PRO A 168 -9.69 16.15 8.09
CA PRO A 168 -8.29 16.37 7.76
C PRO A 168 -8.01 16.07 6.28
N PHE A 169 -8.66 15.07 5.68
CA PHE A 169 -8.50 14.81 4.25
C PHE A 169 -8.87 16.03 3.39
N CYS A 170 -10.01 16.68 3.65
CA CYS A 170 -10.43 17.90 2.96
C CYS A 170 -9.51 19.09 3.28
N ILE A 171 -9.11 19.27 4.54
CA ILE A 171 -8.16 20.32 4.94
C ILE A 171 -6.85 20.17 4.16
N TYR A 172 -6.30 18.96 4.05
CA TYR A 172 -5.07 18.74 3.29
C TYR A 172 -5.27 18.93 1.78
N THR A 173 -6.45 18.59 1.26
CA THR A 173 -6.77 18.67 -0.17
C THR A 173 -6.99 20.11 -0.67
N TYR A 174 -7.57 20.97 0.17
CA TYR A 174 -7.99 22.32 -0.24
C TYR A 174 -7.24 23.47 0.44
N ILE A 175 -6.55 23.21 1.57
CA ILE A 175 -5.94 24.27 2.39
C ILE A 175 -4.44 24.05 2.59
N VAL A 176 -4.00 22.84 3.00
CA VAL A 176 -2.58 22.63 3.39
C VAL A 176 -1.67 22.45 2.18
N LEU A 177 -2.11 21.70 1.17
CA LEU A 177 -1.34 21.52 -0.06
C LEU A 177 -1.63 22.68 -1.02
N ASP A 178 -0.58 23.37 -1.43
CA ASP A 178 -0.67 24.51 -2.33
C ASP A 178 -0.54 24.03 -3.78
N PRO A 179 -1.54 24.23 -4.65
CA PRO A 179 -1.48 23.80 -6.05
C PRO A 179 -0.38 24.49 -6.87
N THR A 180 0.18 25.61 -6.38
CA THR A 180 1.23 26.37 -7.06
C THR A 180 2.64 25.86 -6.72
N ILE A 181 2.78 24.99 -5.71
CA ILE A 181 4.07 24.49 -5.24
C ILE A 181 4.22 23.02 -5.65
N PRO A 182 5.36 22.62 -6.26
CA PRO A 182 5.61 21.22 -6.61
C PRO A 182 5.47 20.27 -5.42
N LEU A 183 4.85 19.11 -5.66
CA LEU A 183 4.55 18.11 -4.62
C LEU A 183 5.79 17.67 -3.84
N GLY A 184 6.94 17.57 -4.49
CA GLY A 184 8.20 17.18 -3.84
C GLY A 184 8.65 18.14 -2.74
N LEU A 185 8.37 19.44 -2.88
CA LEU A 185 8.72 20.46 -1.88
C LEU A 185 7.77 20.46 -0.67
N GLN A 186 6.55 19.95 -0.86
CA GLN A 186 5.52 19.84 0.19
C GLN A 186 5.27 18.38 0.60
N TRP A 187 6.22 17.49 0.30
CA TRP A 187 6.07 16.04 0.45
C TRP A 187 5.59 15.63 1.84
N ARG A 188 6.12 16.27 2.88
CA ARG A 188 5.72 16.08 4.28
C ARG A 188 4.21 16.19 4.50
N HIS A 189 3.55 17.14 3.85
CA HIS A 189 2.11 17.33 3.98
C HIS A 189 1.35 16.20 3.29
N TYR A 190 1.78 15.78 2.10
CA TYR A 190 1.15 14.66 1.40
C TYR A 190 1.30 13.33 2.14
N VAL A 191 2.50 13.01 2.65
CA VAL A 191 2.75 11.74 3.35
C VAL A 191 2.19 11.67 4.76
N SER A 192 1.62 12.77 5.26
CA SER A 192 1.01 12.82 6.59
C SER A 192 -0.06 11.73 6.78
N PRO A 193 -0.04 10.96 7.88
CA PRO A 193 -1.06 9.96 8.15
C PRO A 193 -2.47 10.57 8.19
N PHE A 194 -2.61 11.83 8.62
CA PHE A 194 -3.89 12.55 8.63
C PHE A 194 -4.44 12.81 7.22
N ALA A 195 -3.57 12.99 6.22
CA ALA A 195 -3.97 13.17 4.83
C ALA A 195 -4.43 11.85 4.18
N GLN A 196 -4.00 10.71 4.74
CA GLN A 196 -4.16 9.39 4.11
C GLN A 196 -5.14 8.47 4.86
N PHE A 197 -5.45 8.75 6.13
CA PHE A 197 -6.26 7.89 6.99
C PHE A 197 -7.67 7.60 6.45
N LEU A 198 -8.25 8.54 5.70
CA LEU A 198 -9.56 8.36 5.06
C LEU A 198 -9.61 7.09 4.19
N PHE A 199 -8.54 6.79 3.44
CA PHE A 199 -8.47 5.60 2.58
C PHE A 199 -8.61 4.30 3.38
N PHE A 200 -7.99 4.25 4.57
CA PHE A 200 -8.11 3.10 5.47
C PHE A 200 -9.55 2.91 5.99
N ILE A 201 -10.21 4.01 6.39
CA ILE A 201 -11.60 3.97 6.85
C ILE A 201 -12.56 3.59 5.72
N ILE A 202 -12.35 4.09 4.50
CA ILE A 202 -13.08 3.66 3.30
C ILE A 202 -12.96 2.13 3.14
N GLY A 203 -11.76 1.58 3.27
CA GLY A 203 -11.53 0.14 3.28
C GLY A 203 -12.40 -0.60 4.30
N MET A 204 -12.42 -0.14 5.55
CA MET A 204 -13.27 -0.73 6.58
C MET A 204 -14.76 -0.67 6.22
N LEU A 205 -15.23 0.46 5.68
CA LEU A 205 -16.60 0.62 5.19
C LEU A 205 -16.93 -0.36 4.07
N LEU A 206 -16.05 -0.53 3.07
CA LEU A 206 -16.22 -1.52 2.02
C LEU A 206 -16.36 -2.94 2.59
N GLY A 207 -15.66 -3.24 3.70
CA GLY A 207 -15.75 -4.53 4.39
C GLY A 207 -17.11 -4.83 5.01
N THR A 208 -17.93 -3.80 5.26
CA THR A 208 -19.31 -3.93 5.76
C THR A 208 -20.30 -4.30 4.66
N ILE A 209 -19.95 -4.05 3.40
CA ILE A 209 -20.84 -4.26 2.27
C ILE A 209 -21.10 -5.76 2.09
N LYS A 210 -22.37 -6.12 2.03
CA LYS A 210 -22.82 -7.49 1.76
C LYS A 210 -22.59 -7.83 0.29
N THR A 211 -22.39 -9.12 0.01
CA THR A 211 -22.23 -9.60 -1.37
C THR A 211 -23.47 -9.23 -2.20
N PRO A 212 -23.30 -8.54 -3.34
CA PRO A 212 -24.41 -8.15 -4.20
C PRO A 212 -24.93 -9.35 -5.01
N SER A 213 -25.86 -9.10 -5.94
CA SER A 213 -26.39 -10.14 -6.82
C SER A 213 -25.31 -10.76 -7.71
N VAL A 214 -25.51 -12.02 -8.12
CA VAL A 214 -24.57 -12.76 -8.98
C VAL A 214 -24.25 -11.99 -10.27
N LEU A 215 -25.24 -11.30 -10.84
CA LEU A 215 -25.05 -10.46 -12.02
C LEU A 215 -24.02 -9.35 -11.78
N ILE A 216 -24.14 -8.62 -10.66
CA ILE A 216 -23.20 -7.54 -10.31
C ILE A 216 -21.80 -8.12 -10.11
N CYS A 217 -21.67 -9.28 -9.43
CA CYS A 217 -20.37 -9.93 -9.25
C CYS A 217 -19.72 -10.31 -10.59
N LYS A 218 -20.49 -10.79 -11.59
CA LYS A 218 -19.99 -11.12 -12.93
C LYS A 218 -19.62 -9.89 -13.78
N LEU A 219 -20.28 -8.75 -13.57
CA LEU A 219 -19.98 -7.50 -14.28
C LEU A 219 -18.81 -6.72 -13.64
N ALA A 220 -18.53 -6.95 -12.36
CA ALA A 220 -17.51 -6.23 -11.62
C ALA A 220 -16.08 -6.31 -12.20
N PRO A 221 -15.61 -7.43 -12.79
CA PRO A 221 -14.32 -7.45 -13.52
C PRO A 221 -14.26 -6.44 -14.66
N PHE A 222 -15.32 -6.33 -15.47
CA PHE A 222 -15.40 -5.36 -16.56
C PHE A 222 -15.43 -3.93 -16.03
N ALA A 223 -16.21 -3.67 -14.98
CA ALA A 223 -16.22 -2.37 -14.30
C ALA A 223 -14.82 -2.01 -13.75
N SER A 224 -14.09 -2.99 -13.21
CA SER A 224 -12.72 -2.78 -12.70
C SER A 224 -11.75 -2.39 -13.82
N ILE A 225 -11.83 -3.04 -14.99
CA ILE A 225 -11.01 -2.70 -16.16
C ILE A 225 -11.35 -1.31 -16.67
N ILE A 226 -12.64 -0.98 -16.79
CA ILE A 226 -13.10 0.35 -17.22
C ILE A 226 -12.61 1.42 -16.25
N LEU A 227 -12.75 1.21 -14.95
CA LEU A 227 -12.27 2.17 -13.94
C LEU A 227 -10.76 2.34 -13.96
N ALA A 228 -10.00 1.24 -14.12
CA ALA A 228 -8.55 1.31 -14.28
C ALA A 228 -8.16 2.12 -15.53
N ALA A 229 -8.86 1.91 -16.65
CA ALA A 229 -8.66 2.68 -17.88
C ALA A 229 -9.01 4.16 -17.69
N ILE A 230 -10.14 4.48 -17.04
CA ILE A 230 -10.53 5.86 -16.73
C ILE A 230 -9.47 6.54 -15.87
N ILE A 231 -8.95 5.86 -14.82
CA ILE A 231 -7.88 6.40 -13.99
C ILE A 231 -6.64 6.69 -14.85
N ILE A 232 -6.18 5.72 -15.65
CA ILE A 232 -4.96 5.83 -16.45
C ILE A 232 -5.04 6.95 -17.50
N PHE A 233 -6.15 7.00 -18.24
CA PHE A 233 -6.36 7.91 -19.37
C PHE A 233 -7.15 9.18 -19.00
N TYR A 234 -7.33 9.46 -17.70
CA TYR A 234 -8.02 10.66 -17.26
C TYR A 234 -7.33 11.93 -17.83
N PRO A 235 -8.06 12.84 -18.50
CA PRO A 235 -7.48 13.98 -19.21
C PRO A 235 -7.07 15.08 -18.24
N ILE A 236 -5.88 14.94 -17.68
CA ILE A 236 -5.27 15.90 -16.77
C ILE A 236 -3.80 16.07 -17.16
N SER A 237 -3.28 17.28 -17.04
CA SER A 237 -1.90 17.61 -17.37
C SER A 237 -1.33 18.61 -16.37
N GLY A 238 -0.01 18.73 -16.34
CA GLY A 238 0.74 19.61 -15.44
C GLY A 238 1.42 18.87 -14.30
N GLU A 239 1.97 19.63 -13.37
CA GLU A 239 2.73 19.12 -12.23
C GLU A 239 1.94 18.07 -11.40
N PRO A 240 2.60 17.00 -10.91
CA PRO A 240 1.93 15.93 -10.13
C PRO A 240 1.14 16.39 -8.90
N ILE A 241 1.40 17.60 -8.39
CA ILE A 241 0.63 18.20 -7.29
C ILE A 241 -0.86 18.26 -7.60
N VAL A 242 -1.23 18.49 -8.87
CA VAL A 242 -2.63 18.62 -9.32
C VAL A 242 -3.44 17.35 -9.02
N LEU A 243 -2.81 16.17 -8.98
CA LEU A 243 -3.45 14.91 -8.63
C LEU A 243 -3.79 14.79 -7.14
N THR A 244 -3.27 15.67 -6.28
CA THR A 244 -3.36 15.56 -4.81
C THR A 244 -4.10 16.72 -4.14
N VAL A 245 -4.66 17.63 -4.93
CA VAL A 245 -5.34 18.83 -4.48
C VAL A 245 -6.69 19.00 -5.16
N GLY A 246 -7.56 19.82 -4.55
CA GLY A 246 -8.83 20.23 -5.11
C GLY A 246 -9.74 19.07 -5.52
N ASN A 247 -10.59 19.34 -6.52
CA ASN A 247 -11.58 18.38 -7.01
C ASN A 247 -10.96 17.13 -7.63
N GLN A 248 -9.74 17.24 -8.16
CA GLN A 248 -9.05 16.13 -8.80
C GLN A 248 -8.74 15.03 -7.80
N ARG A 249 -8.24 15.39 -6.61
CA ARG A 249 -8.05 14.41 -5.53
C ARG A 249 -9.35 13.73 -5.11
N ILE A 250 -10.47 14.45 -5.08
CA ILE A 250 -11.78 13.86 -4.76
C ILE A 250 -12.18 12.85 -5.84
N ILE A 251 -12.09 13.23 -7.12
CA ILE A 251 -12.44 12.37 -8.26
C ILE A 251 -11.61 11.08 -8.23
N PHE A 252 -10.29 11.18 -8.14
CA PHE A 252 -9.44 9.98 -8.12
C PHE A 252 -9.62 9.14 -6.85
N THR A 253 -9.94 9.76 -5.70
CA THR A 253 -10.31 9.02 -4.48
C THR A 253 -11.57 8.19 -4.70
N LEU A 254 -12.59 8.77 -5.34
CA LEU A 254 -13.83 8.06 -5.70
C LEU A 254 -13.56 6.93 -6.70
N LEU A 255 -12.83 7.22 -7.79
CA LEU A 255 -12.48 6.22 -8.80
C LEU A 255 -11.69 5.05 -8.20
N THR A 256 -10.70 5.35 -7.35
CA THR A 256 -9.88 4.33 -6.68
C THR A 256 -10.70 3.51 -5.69
N THR A 257 -11.63 4.15 -4.96
CA THR A 257 -12.56 3.48 -4.06
C THR A 257 -13.48 2.52 -4.81
N LEU A 258 -14.05 2.97 -5.94
CA LEU A 258 -14.88 2.14 -6.81
C LEU A 258 -14.10 0.97 -7.41
N LEU A 259 -12.85 1.21 -7.84
CA LEU A 259 -11.97 0.15 -8.32
C LEU A 259 -11.73 -0.91 -7.24
N CYS A 260 -11.40 -0.49 -6.01
CA CYS A 260 -11.24 -1.42 -4.89
C CYS A 260 -12.53 -2.18 -4.57
N TYR A 261 -13.68 -1.50 -4.64
CA TYR A 261 -14.98 -2.13 -4.44
C TYR A 261 -15.28 -3.21 -5.48
N PHE A 262 -15.16 -2.92 -6.78
CA PHE A 262 -15.43 -3.89 -7.83
C PHE A 262 -14.40 -5.03 -7.85
N MET A 263 -13.14 -4.76 -7.53
CA MET A 263 -12.14 -5.81 -7.31
C MET A 263 -12.51 -6.70 -6.11
N TYR A 264 -13.10 -6.15 -5.05
CA TYR A 264 -13.53 -6.89 -3.86
C TYR A 264 -14.72 -7.81 -4.13
N ILE A 265 -15.76 -7.32 -4.82
CA ILE A 265 -16.98 -8.10 -5.05
C ILE A 265 -16.95 -8.98 -6.30
N GLY A 266 -15.97 -8.76 -7.19
CA GLY A 266 -15.98 -9.36 -8.51
C GLY A 266 -15.67 -10.85 -8.55
N ASP A 267 -16.37 -11.53 -9.45
CA ASP A 267 -16.15 -12.93 -9.78
C ASP A 267 -15.15 -13.03 -10.95
N PHE A 268 -13.90 -13.35 -10.63
CA PHE A 268 -12.81 -13.50 -11.59
C PHE A 268 -12.58 -14.96 -12.01
N SER A 269 -13.57 -15.84 -11.82
CA SER A 269 -13.46 -17.28 -12.16
C SER A 269 -13.24 -17.57 -13.64
N PHE A 270 -13.52 -16.60 -14.53
CA PHE A 270 -13.25 -16.72 -15.97
C PHE A 270 -11.75 -16.62 -16.31
N LEU A 271 -10.89 -16.13 -15.40
CA LEU A 271 -9.46 -16.03 -15.65
C LEU A 271 -8.84 -17.43 -15.73
N HIS A 272 -8.02 -17.66 -16.75
CA HIS A 272 -7.24 -18.88 -16.85
C HIS A 272 -6.37 -19.07 -15.59
N SER A 273 -6.26 -20.32 -15.11
CA SER A 273 -5.59 -20.65 -13.84
C SER A 273 -4.16 -20.11 -13.78
N SER A 274 -3.39 -20.19 -14.87
CA SER A 274 -2.03 -19.63 -14.92
C SER A 274 -1.99 -18.12 -14.66
N ILE A 275 -2.94 -17.35 -15.21
CA ILE A 275 -2.99 -15.90 -15.02
C ILE A 275 -3.39 -15.58 -13.57
N ALA A 276 -4.43 -16.24 -13.07
CA ALA A 276 -4.89 -16.10 -11.69
C ALA A 276 -3.78 -16.44 -10.68
N ASN A 277 -3.02 -17.51 -10.93
CA ASN A 277 -1.90 -17.92 -10.09
C ASN A 277 -0.75 -16.90 -10.13
N SER A 278 -0.37 -16.40 -11.31
CA SER A 278 0.65 -15.36 -11.44
C SER A 278 0.26 -14.05 -10.75
N LEU A 279 -1.00 -13.61 -10.88
CA LEU A 279 -1.47 -12.41 -10.19
C LEU A 279 -1.56 -12.61 -8.67
N THR A 280 -2.00 -13.79 -8.21
CA THR A 280 -1.97 -14.13 -6.77
C THR A 280 -0.54 -14.09 -6.26
N PHE A 281 0.40 -14.70 -7.00
CA PHE A 281 1.81 -14.72 -6.67
C PHE A 281 2.39 -13.32 -6.50
N LEU A 282 2.14 -12.41 -7.47
CA LEU A 282 2.57 -11.02 -7.37
C LEU A 282 1.98 -10.32 -6.14
N GLY A 283 0.72 -10.63 -5.80
CA GLY A 283 0.09 -10.13 -4.58
C GLY A 283 0.76 -10.64 -3.30
N GLU A 284 1.15 -11.92 -3.25
CA GLU A 284 1.82 -12.52 -2.10
C GLU A 284 3.17 -11.87 -1.79
N ILE A 285 3.97 -11.62 -2.84
CA ILE A 285 5.30 -11.02 -2.72
C ILE A 285 5.26 -9.48 -2.76
N SER A 286 4.08 -8.86 -2.90
CA SER A 286 3.93 -7.42 -3.13
C SER A 286 4.61 -6.55 -2.08
N TYR A 287 4.61 -6.99 -0.82
CA TYR A 287 5.29 -6.30 0.27
C TYR A 287 6.81 -6.28 0.09
N SER A 288 7.41 -7.43 -0.24
CA SER A 288 8.82 -7.52 -0.60
C SER A 288 9.17 -6.71 -1.85
N VAL A 289 8.33 -6.78 -2.90
CA VAL A 289 8.53 -5.96 -4.12
C VAL A 289 8.54 -4.48 -3.76
N TYR A 290 7.60 -4.04 -2.92
CA TYR A 290 7.50 -2.65 -2.50
C TYR A 290 8.73 -2.15 -1.73
N LEU A 291 9.35 -2.97 -0.89
CA LEU A 291 10.50 -2.53 -0.10
C LEU A 291 11.86 -2.78 -0.76
N LEU A 292 12.01 -3.82 -1.57
CA LEU A 292 13.29 -4.20 -2.16
C LEU A 292 13.60 -3.47 -3.48
N HIS A 293 12.58 -3.02 -4.21
CA HIS A 293 12.82 -2.41 -5.52
C HIS A 293 13.78 -1.21 -5.51
N PRO A 294 13.76 -0.27 -4.53
CA PRO A 294 14.71 0.85 -4.54
C PRO A 294 16.14 0.36 -4.31
N ILE A 295 16.33 -0.65 -3.45
CA ILE A 295 17.64 -1.24 -3.14
C ILE A 295 18.21 -1.92 -4.38
N ILE A 296 17.42 -2.74 -5.04
CA ILE A 296 17.85 -3.48 -6.23
C ILE A 296 18.23 -2.52 -7.36
N PHE A 297 17.44 -1.46 -7.54
CA PHE A 297 17.74 -0.41 -8.51
C PHE A 297 19.06 0.30 -8.21
N GLU A 298 19.29 0.74 -6.96
CA GLU A 298 20.53 1.41 -6.58
C GLU A 298 21.76 0.49 -6.71
N CYS A 299 21.65 -0.80 -6.40
CA CYS A 299 22.72 -1.77 -6.65
C CYS A 299 23.13 -1.83 -8.13
N PHE A 300 22.16 -1.93 -9.05
CA PHE A 300 22.45 -1.92 -10.49
C PHE A 300 22.99 -0.58 -10.97
N LYS A 301 22.43 0.52 -10.47
CA LYS A 301 22.87 1.87 -10.79
C LYS A 301 24.32 2.12 -10.36
N MET A 302 24.73 1.68 -9.17
CA MET A 302 26.11 1.79 -8.71
C MET A 302 27.09 0.90 -9.50
N THR A 303 26.63 -0.29 -9.91
CA THR A 303 27.48 -1.23 -10.66
C THR A 303 27.68 -0.78 -12.12
N ILE A 304 26.62 -0.31 -12.78
CA ILE A 304 26.65 0.07 -14.19
C ILE A 304 27.09 1.54 -14.35
N ASN A 305 26.81 2.39 -13.36
CA ASN A 305 27.03 3.83 -13.39
C ASN A 305 26.49 4.49 -14.69
N PRO A 306 25.17 4.39 -14.95
CA PRO A 306 24.59 4.72 -16.24
C PRO A 306 24.72 6.22 -16.58
N SER A 307 25.39 6.52 -17.69
CA SER A 307 25.56 7.88 -18.20
C SER A 307 24.67 8.15 -19.43
N SER A 308 24.45 7.12 -20.26
CA SER A 308 23.65 7.19 -21.48
C SER A 308 22.20 6.74 -21.26
N HIS A 309 21.30 7.17 -22.16
CA HIS A 309 19.90 6.73 -22.14
C HIS A 309 19.77 5.20 -22.23
N ARG A 310 20.61 4.54 -23.04
CA ARG A 310 20.64 3.08 -23.20
C ARG A 310 21.01 2.39 -21.88
N GLU A 311 22.03 2.87 -21.18
CA GLU A 311 22.47 2.29 -19.90
C GLU A 311 21.39 2.44 -18.82
N LYS A 312 20.69 3.58 -18.78
CA LYS A 312 19.54 3.77 -17.88
C LYS A 312 18.45 2.74 -18.15
N ILE A 313 18.11 2.50 -19.41
CA ILE A 313 17.14 1.43 -19.78
C ILE A 313 17.64 0.06 -19.32
N ILE A 314 18.93 -0.25 -19.50
CA ILE A 314 19.51 -1.53 -19.07
C ILE A 314 19.34 -1.69 -17.55
N VAL A 315 19.65 -0.67 -16.75
CA VAL A 315 19.45 -0.68 -15.28
C VAL A 315 17.99 -0.95 -14.93
N ILE A 316 17.03 -0.27 -15.59
CA ILE A 316 15.60 -0.49 -15.36
C ILE A 316 15.22 -1.94 -15.70
N VAL A 317 15.59 -2.45 -16.87
CA VAL A 317 15.23 -3.81 -17.32
C VAL A 317 15.78 -4.86 -16.35
N LEU A 318 17.05 -4.75 -15.95
CA LEU A 318 17.65 -5.66 -14.98
C LEU A 318 16.92 -5.58 -13.62
N SER A 319 16.60 -4.38 -13.16
CA SER A 319 15.89 -4.18 -11.89
C SER A 319 14.47 -4.77 -11.92
N VAL A 320 13.75 -4.66 -13.04
CA VAL A 320 12.40 -5.23 -13.23
C VAL A 320 12.44 -6.76 -13.23
N LEU A 321 13.48 -7.37 -13.81
CA LEU A 321 13.62 -8.83 -13.84
C LEU A 321 14.04 -9.38 -12.47
N VAL A 322 14.96 -8.69 -11.79
CA VAL A 322 15.57 -9.20 -10.54
C VAL A 322 14.70 -8.93 -9.32
N THR A 323 13.92 -7.84 -9.30
CA THR A 323 13.09 -7.48 -8.14
C THR A 323 12.09 -8.56 -7.75
N PRO A 324 11.27 -9.12 -8.66
CA PRO A 324 10.35 -10.19 -8.30
C PRO A 324 11.05 -11.46 -7.80
N ILE A 325 12.21 -11.80 -8.36
CA ILE A 325 13.01 -12.98 -7.97
C ILE A 325 13.54 -12.80 -6.54
N ALA A 326 14.19 -11.67 -6.26
CA ALA A 326 14.67 -11.35 -4.92
C ALA A 326 13.53 -11.29 -3.91
N SER A 327 12.40 -10.69 -4.30
CA SER A 327 11.20 -10.59 -3.47
C SER A 327 10.59 -11.95 -3.15
N TYR A 328 10.60 -12.88 -4.10
CA TYR A 328 10.17 -14.25 -3.88
C TYR A 328 11.07 -14.98 -2.86
N ILE A 329 12.38 -14.82 -2.97
CA ILE A 329 13.34 -15.41 -2.02
C ILE A 329 13.10 -14.84 -0.62
N VAL A 330 13.06 -13.52 -0.49
CA VAL A 330 12.84 -12.84 0.80
C VAL A 330 11.48 -13.22 1.40
N TYR A 331 10.42 -13.26 0.59
CA TYR A 331 9.10 -13.68 1.06
C TYR A 331 9.10 -15.10 1.64
N ASN A 332 9.70 -16.08 0.95
CA ASN A 332 9.64 -17.47 1.39
C ASN A 332 10.59 -17.81 2.53
N TYR A 333 11.78 -17.24 2.55
CA TYR A 333 12.82 -17.60 3.53
C TYR A 333 12.89 -16.63 4.71
N PHE A 334 12.47 -15.38 4.54
CA PHE A 334 12.53 -14.37 5.59
C PHE A 334 11.15 -14.02 6.13
N GLU A 335 10.24 -13.50 5.30
CA GLU A 335 8.91 -13.07 5.80
C GLU A 335 8.11 -14.23 6.40
N LYS A 336 7.98 -15.36 5.68
CA LYS A 336 7.25 -16.52 6.17
C LYS A 336 7.83 -17.07 7.47
N TYR A 337 9.15 -17.01 7.66
CA TYR A 337 9.78 -17.44 8.90
C TYR A 337 9.22 -16.64 10.08
N PHE A 338 9.27 -15.31 10.05
CA PHE A 338 8.76 -14.47 11.14
C PHE A 338 7.24 -14.59 11.32
N ILE A 339 6.48 -14.65 10.22
CA ILE A 339 5.02 -14.84 10.28
C ILE A 339 4.66 -16.15 10.99
N ASN A 340 5.47 -17.20 10.82
CA ASN A 340 5.23 -18.52 11.39
C ASN A 340 5.73 -18.69 12.83
N LEU A 341 6.46 -17.73 13.42
CA LEU A 341 6.93 -17.74 14.81
C LEU A 341 5.80 -17.66 15.86
N MET A 342 4.53 -17.71 15.43
CA MET A 342 3.39 -17.74 16.35
C MET A 342 3.36 -19.02 17.21
N PRO A 343 3.12 -18.90 18.55
CA PRO A 343 2.95 -20.04 19.43
C PRO A 343 1.80 -20.97 18.99
N ALA A 344 2.04 -22.29 19.04
CA ALA A 344 1.11 -23.32 18.57
C ALA A 344 -0.31 -23.24 19.21
N LYS A 345 -0.42 -22.79 20.47
CA LYS A 345 -1.71 -22.62 21.17
C LYS A 345 -2.64 -21.56 20.54
N GLN A 346 -2.12 -20.66 19.71
CA GLN A 346 -2.91 -19.62 19.03
C GLN A 346 -3.18 -19.93 17.55
N LYS A 347 -2.73 -21.10 17.05
CA LYS A 347 -2.98 -21.55 15.66
C LYS A 347 -4.43 -22.01 15.41
N VAL A 348 -5.23 -22.19 16.46
CA VAL A 348 -6.64 -22.62 16.34
C VAL A 348 -7.54 -21.52 15.74
N MET A 349 -7.12 -20.25 15.79
CA MET A 349 -7.78 -19.15 15.07
C MET A 349 -7.23 -18.93 13.64
N THR A 350 -6.23 -19.70 13.19
CA THR A 350 -5.43 -19.38 12.00
C THR A 350 -5.62 -20.36 10.84
N LYS A 351 -6.71 -20.18 10.08
CA LYS A 351 -6.76 -20.56 8.67
C LYS A 351 -7.13 -19.36 7.80
N ILE A 352 -6.40 -18.27 7.97
CA ILE A 352 -6.48 -17.12 7.05
C ILE A 352 -5.04 -16.65 6.82
N PRO A 353 -4.44 -16.94 5.66
CA PRO A 353 -3.31 -16.14 5.19
C PRO A 353 -3.85 -14.72 4.96
N VAL A 354 -3.21 -13.74 5.61
CA VAL A 354 -3.53 -12.31 5.41
C VAL A 354 -2.96 -11.83 4.09
#